data_AF-A0A3D2R9C9-F1
#
_entry.id   AF-A0A3D2R9C9-F1
#
_cell.length_a   1.000
_cell.length_b   1.000
_cell.length_c   1.000
_cell.angle_alpha   90.00
_cell.angle_beta   90.00
_cell.angle_gamma   90.00
#
_symmetry.space_group_name_H-M   'P 1'
#
loop_
_entity.id
_entity.type
_entity.pdbx_description
1 polymer ?
#
loop_
_entity_poly.entity_id
_entity_poly.type
_entity_poly.pdbx_seq_one_letter_code
_entity_poly.pdbx_strand_id
1 'polypeptide(L)'
;MKSEERLRDSQLNLAQNTLELSNKIQGLESTAEVVQKQSEIASILVSDYQILYRAEQVKFAQGESSLFLVNNRESKYIESILKQIKIQSEWVVAQADLYFNLVF
;
A
#
# COMPACT_ATOMS: atom_id res chain seq x y z
N MET A 1 22.56 45.73 -12.53
CA MET A 1 23.21 44.52 -13.09
C MET A 1 23.42 43.41 -12.07
N LYS A 2 24.48 43.36 -11.24
CA LYS A 2 24.71 42.22 -10.30
C LYS A 2 23.60 41.96 -9.26
N SER A 3 22.83 42.98 -8.89
CA SER A 3 21.70 42.84 -7.94
C SER A 3 20.44 42.28 -8.60
N GLU A 4 20.19 42.61 -9.86
CA GLU A 4 19.04 42.14 -10.64
C GLU A 4 19.21 40.67 -11.03
N GLU A 5 20.43 40.26 -11.37
CA GLU A 5 20.77 38.85 -11.62
C GLU A 5 20.54 37.99 -10.38
N ARG A 6 20.97 38.44 -9.19
CA ARG A 6 20.73 37.72 -7.93
C ARG A 6 19.24 37.63 -7.58
N LEU A 7 18.46 38.67 -7.88
CA LEU A 7 17.01 38.66 -7.68
C LEU A 7 16.33 37.66 -8.63
N ARG A 8 16.74 37.64 -9.90
CA ARG A 8 16.29 36.68 -10.91
C ARG A 8 16.62 35.25 -10.50
N ASP A 9 17.84 34.99 -10.05
CA ASP A 9 18.27 33.67 -9.56
C ASP A 9 17.46 33.24 -8.33
N SER A 10 17.20 34.17 -7.40
CA SER A 10 16.37 33.88 -6.22
C SER A 10 14.92 33.53 -6.59
N GLN A 11 14.34 34.20 -7.59
CA GLN A 11 13.00 33.90 -8.10
C GLN A 11 12.95 32.55 -8.82
N LEU A 12 13.98 32.22 -9.61
CA LEU A 12 14.10 30.93 -10.28
C LEU A 12 14.23 29.78 -9.28
N ASN A 13 15.05 29.94 -8.24
CA ASN A 13 15.18 28.97 -7.16
C ASN A 13 13.85 28.77 -6.40
N LEU A 14 13.13 29.85 -6.12
CA LEU A 14 11.81 29.75 -5.47
C LEU A 14 10.81 28.99 -6.35
N ALA A 15 10.76 29.29 -7.64
CA ALA A 15 9.89 28.61 -8.60
C ALA A 15 10.22 27.13 -8.73
N GLN A 16 11.53 26.80 -8.78
CA GLN A 16 11.99 25.42 -8.82
C GLN A 16 11.61 24.65 -7.55
N ASN A 17 11.87 25.20 -6.36
CA ASN A 17 11.50 24.58 -5.09
C ASN A 17 9.98 24.37 -4.98
N THR A 18 9.18 25.32 -5.47
CA THR A 18 7.72 25.22 -5.47
C THR A 18 7.25 24.08 -6.38
N LEU A 19 7.86 23.94 -7.55
CA LEU A 19 7.54 22.86 -8.49
C LEU A 19 7.94 21.49 -7.93
N GLU A 20 9.13 21.38 -7.33
CA GLU A 20 9.61 20.16 -6.68
C GLU A 20 8.69 19.73 -5.54
N LEU A 21 8.25 20.68 -4.70
CA LEU A 21 7.31 20.42 -3.62
C LEU A 21 5.94 19.96 -4.15
N SER A 22 5.42 20.63 -5.17
CA SER A 22 4.15 20.25 -5.81
C SER A 22 4.20 18.84 -6.39
N ASN A 23 5.29 18.50 -7.08
CA ASN A 23 5.48 17.16 -7.64
C ASN A 23 5.58 16.10 -6.54
N LYS A 24 6.26 16.42 -5.43
CA LYS A 24 6.37 15.53 -4.28
C LYS A 24 5.01 15.25 -3.63
N ILE A 25 4.20 16.29 -3.40
CA ILE A 25 2.86 16.16 -2.82
C ILE A 25 1.97 15.29 -3.71
N GLN A 26 1.92 15.57 -5.02
CA GLN A 26 1.14 14.74 -5.96
C GLN A 26 1.59 13.27 -5.98
N GLY A 27 2.89 13.02 -5.88
CA GLY A 27 3.42 11.66 -5.79
C GLY A 27 2.98 10.94 -4.51
N LEU A 28 2.97 11.64 -3.37
CA LEU A 28 2.54 11.10 -2.09
C LEU A 28 1.02 10.81 -2.08
N GLU A 29 0.20 11.71 -2.63
CA GLU A 29 -1.25 11.50 -2.77
C GLU A 29 -1.57 10.28 -3.62
N SER A 30 -0.95 10.16 -4.80
CA SER A 30 -1.09 8.99 -5.68
C SER A 30 -0.67 7.69 -4.99
N THR A 31 0.43 7.71 -4.24
CA THR A 31 0.89 6.55 -3.47
C THR A 31 -0.14 6.16 -2.40
N ALA A 32 -0.68 7.13 -1.66
CA ALA A 32 -1.68 6.88 -0.63
C ALA A 32 -2.95 6.23 -1.22
N GLU A 33 -3.44 6.71 -2.36
CA GLU A 33 -4.58 6.13 -3.06
C GLU A 33 -4.33 4.69 -3.53
N VAL A 34 -3.14 4.43 -4.09
CA VAL A 34 -2.76 3.09 -4.55
C VAL A 34 -2.71 2.11 -3.38
N VAL A 35 -2.09 2.50 -2.27
CA VAL A 35 -1.98 1.63 -1.10
C VAL A 35 -3.34 1.39 -0.45
N GLN A 36 -4.24 2.39 -0.45
CA GLN A 36 -5.62 2.21 -0.02
C GLN A 36 -6.34 1.13 -0.85
N LYS A 37 -6.28 1.22 -2.19
CA LYS A 37 -6.87 0.21 -3.09
C LYS A 37 -6.26 -1.18 -2.88
N GLN A 38 -4.95 -1.25 -2.65
CA GLN A 38 -4.28 -2.52 -2.33
C GLN A 38 -4.77 -3.13 -1.01
N SER A 39 -5.09 -2.30 -0.01
CA SER A 39 -5.63 -2.75 1.27
C SER A 39 -7.02 -3.40 1.11
N GLU A 40 -7.88 -2.80 0.29
CA GLU A 40 -9.20 -3.35 -0.06
C GLU A 40 -9.06 -4.70 -0.77
N ILE A 41 -8.20 -4.79 -1.78
CA ILE A 41 -7.92 -6.03 -2.51
C ILE A 41 -7.37 -7.11 -1.56
N ALA A 42 -6.47 -6.75 -0.65
CA ALA A 42 -5.92 -7.69 0.32
C ALA A 42 -7.00 -8.23 1.27
N SER A 43 -7.96 -7.39 1.68
CA SER A 43 -9.09 -7.83 2.51
C SER A 43 -9.98 -8.84 1.77
N ILE A 44 -10.25 -8.61 0.49
CA ILE A 44 -10.99 -9.56 -0.35
C ILE A 44 -10.24 -10.88 -0.45
N LEU A 45 -8.93 -10.82 -0.71
CA LEU A 45 -8.09 -12.02 -0.87
C LEU A 45 -8.06 -12.89 0.41
N VAL A 46 -7.99 -12.27 1.58
CA VAL A 46 -8.07 -12.98 2.87
C VAL A 46 -9.41 -13.69 3.03
N SER A 47 -10.52 -13.02 2.69
CA SER A 47 -11.86 -13.62 2.72
C SER A 47 -11.97 -14.80 1.76
N ASP A 48 -11.49 -14.64 0.53
CA ASP A 48 -11.54 -15.70 -0.49
C ASP A 48 -10.74 -16.93 -0.07
N TYR A 49 -9.52 -16.75 0.43
CA TYR A 49 -8.72 -17.88 0.93
C TYR A 49 -9.32 -18.53 2.17
N GLN A 50 -9.99 -17.76 3.05
CA GLN A 50 -10.71 -18.32 4.18
C GLN A 50 -11.83 -19.27 3.72
N ILE A 51 -12.61 -18.86 2.72
CA ILE A 51 -13.68 -19.67 2.13
C ILE A 51 -13.09 -20.95 1.52
N LEU A 52 -12.01 -20.83 0.75
CA LEU A 52 -11.34 -21.97 0.13
C LEU A 52 -10.78 -22.96 1.17
N TYR A 53 -10.18 -22.45 2.24
CA TYR A 53 -9.69 -23.29 3.35
C TYR A 53 -10.83 -24.06 4.01
N ARG A 54 -11.93 -23.39 4.34
CA ARG A 54 -13.11 -24.03 4.94
C ARG A 54 -13.73 -25.08 4.01
N ALA A 55 -13.85 -24.78 2.72
CA ALA A 55 -14.37 -25.73 1.73
C ALA A 55 -13.48 -26.98 1.62
N GLU A 56 -12.16 -26.81 1.69
CA GLU A 56 -11.21 -27.92 1.67
C GLU A 56 -11.31 -28.79 2.94
N GLN A 57 -11.52 -28.18 4.11
CA GLN A 57 -11.76 -28.92 5.36
C GLN A 57 -13.03 -29.78 5.29
N VAL A 58 -14.10 -29.28 4.66
CA VAL A 58 -15.34 -30.04 4.46
C VAL A 58 -15.10 -31.25 3.55
N LYS A 59 -14.39 -31.06 2.43
CA LYS A 59 -14.03 -32.17 1.53
C LYS A 59 -13.16 -33.21 2.21
N PHE A 60 -12.20 -32.76 3.02
CA PHE A 60 -11.34 -33.67 3.79
C PHE A 60 -12.14 -34.51 4.79
N ALA A 61 -13.09 -33.90 5.50
CA ALA A 61 -13.99 -34.61 6.43
C ALA A 61 -14.86 -35.67 5.73
N GLN A 62 -15.14 -35.50 4.44
CA GLN A 62 -15.86 -36.47 3.61
C GLN A 62 -14.96 -37.53 2.97
N GLY A 63 -13.64 -37.45 3.18
CA GLY A 63 -12.66 -38.34 2.54
C GLY A 63 -12.37 -38.00 1.06
N GLU A 64 -12.85 -36.85 0.57
CA GLU A 64 -12.67 -36.40 -0.81
C GLU A 64 -11.41 -35.53 -1.01
N SER A 65 -10.66 -35.27 0.06
CA SER A 65 -9.42 -34.48 0.02
C SER A 65 -8.30 -35.14 0.83
N SER A 66 -7.10 -34.56 0.75
CA SER A 66 -5.92 -35.00 1.47
C SER A 66 -5.48 -33.97 2.50
N LEU A 67 -4.80 -34.42 3.55
CA LEU A 67 -4.19 -33.53 4.54
C LEU A 67 -3.23 -32.51 3.90
N PHE A 68 -2.53 -32.91 2.83
CA PHE A 68 -1.66 -32.02 2.06
C PHE A 68 -2.43 -30.84 1.44
N LEU A 69 -3.61 -31.09 0.85
CA LEU A 69 -4.42 -30.03 0.24
C LEU A 69 -4.96 -29.06 1.29
N VAL A 70 -5.43 -29.55 2.44
CA VAL A 70 -5.86 -28.72 3.57
C VAL A 70 -4.71 -27.82 4.04
N ASN A 71 -3.52 -28.39 4.26
CA ASN A 71 -2.33 -27.64 4.67
C ASN A 71 -1.92 -26.59 3.63
N ASN A 72 -2.04 -26.91 2.33
CA ASN A 72 -1.74 -25.97 1.26
C ASN A 72 -2.70 -24.78 1.27
N ARG A 73 -4.01 -25.03 1.43
CA ARG A 73 -5.02 -23.97 1.54
C ARG A 73 -4.83 -23.11 2.78
N GLU A 74 -4.52 -23.72 3.91
CA GLU A 74 -4.20 -23.01 5.16
C GLU A 74 -3.00 -22.10 4.99
N SER A 75 -1.92 -22.61 4.37
CA SER A 75 -0.72 -21.83 4.10
C SER A 75 -1.04 -20.61 3.24
N LYS A 76 -1.88 -20.75 2.21
CA LYS A 76 -2.31 -19.63 1.36
C LYS A 76 -3.18 -18.61 2.09
N TYR A 77 -4.06 -19.08 2.97
CA TYR A 77 -4.82 -18.20 3.85
C TYR A 77 -3.89 -17.39 4.77
N ILE A 78 -2.93 -18.03 5.44
CA ILE A 78 -1.94 -17.36 6.29
C ILE A 78 -1.08 -16.37 5.49
N GLU A 79 -0.57 -16.77 4.32
CA GLU A 79 0.18 -15.88 3.43
C GLU A 79 -0.62 -14.62 3.07
N SER A 80 -1.93 -14.76 2.79
CA SER A 80 -2.79 -13.61 2.47
C SER A 80 -2.98 -12.66 3.67
N ILE A 81 -3.10 -13.19 4.89
CA ILE A 81 -3.20 -12.38 6.11
C ILE A 81 -1.90 -11.59 6.33
N LEU A 82 -0.75 -12.25 6.20
CA LEU A 82 0.56 -11.60 6.32
C LEU A 82 0.72 -10.46 5.29
N LYS A 83 0.26 -10.70 4.06
CA LYS A 83 0.27 -9.67 3.01
C LYS A 83 -0.65 -8.49 3.35
N GLN A 84 -1.84 -8.75 3.87
CA GLN A 84 -2.77 -7.70 4.31
C GLN A 84 -2.15 -6.83 5.41
N ILE A 85 -1.55 -7.45 6.44
CA ILE A 85 -0.89 -6.72 7.55
C ILE A 85 0.23 -5.83 7.02
N LYS A 86 1.04 -6.36 6.08
CA LYS A 86 2.11 -5.59 5.45
C LYS A 86 1.57 -4.35 4.73
N ILE A 87 0.54 -4.50 3.90
CA ILE A 87 -0.08 -3.39 3.16
C ILE A 87 -0.69 -2.36 4.11
N GLN A 88 -1.34 -2.79 5.19
CA GLN A 88 -1.86 -1.88 6.21
C GLN A 88 -0.74 -1.07 6.87
N SER A 89 0.40 -1.70 7.17
CA SER A 89 1.57 -1.00 7.70
C SER A 89 2.11 0.03 6.71
N GLU A 90 2.22 -0.32 5.42
CA GLU A 90 2.67 0.59 4.37
C GLU A 90 1.70 1.77 4.19
N TRP A 91 0.40 1.54 4.33
CA TRP A 91 -0.63 2.58 4.26
C TRP A 91 -0.47 3.62 5.37
N VAL A 92 -0.27 3.16 6.61
CA VAL A 92 -0.08 4.06 7.76
C VAL A 92 1.18 4.91 7.59
N VAL A 93 2.28 4.32 7.10
CA VAL A 93 3.52 5.07 6.83
C VAL A 93 3.31 6.11 5.73
N ALA A 94 2.69 5.73 4.61
CA ALA A 94 2.41 6.66 3.52
C ALA A 94 1.51 7.83 3.97
N GLN A 95 0.52 7.56 4.83
CA GLN A 95 -0.34 8.60 5.40
C GLN A 95 0.42 9.55 6.34
N ALA A 96 1.32 9.01 7.17
CA ALA A 96 2.16 9.80 8.06
C ALA A 96 3.13 10.70 7.26
N ASP A 97 3.73 10.17 6.19
CA ASP A 97 4.62 10.93 5.31
C ASP A 97 3.88 12.06 4.59
N LEU A 98 2.68 11.79 4.06
CA LEU A 98 1.85 12.82 3.44
C LEU A 98 1.49 13.93 4.44
N TYR A 99 1.05 13.56 5.65
CA TYR A 99 0.74 14.52 6.71
C TYR A 99 1.95 15.38 7.07
N PHE A 100 3.13 14.77 7.23
CA PHE A 100 4.35 15.49 7.56
C PHE A 100 4.69 16.54 6.50
N ASN A 101 4.64 16.19 5.21
CA ASN A 101 4.98 17.11 4.11
C ASN A 101 3.93 18.20 3.85
N LEU A 102 2.69 18.02 4.32
CA LEU A 102 1.63 19.03 4.23
C LEU A 102 1.65 20.03 5.39
N VAL A 103 2.08 19.59 6.57
CA VAL A 103 2.02 20.38 7.81
C VAL A 103 3.36 21.03 8.16
N PHE A 104 4.48 20.40 7.82
CA PHE A 104 5.84 20.84 8.16
C PHE A 104 6.68 21.07 6.90
#